data_AF-A0AAV5GD50-F1
#
_entry.id   AF-A0AAV5GD50-F1
#
_cell.length_a   1.000
_cell.length_b   1.000
_cell.length_c   1.000
_cell.angle_alpha   90.00
_cell.angle_beta   90.00
_cell.angle_gamma   90.00
#
_symmetry.space_group_name_H-M   'P 1'
#
loop_
_entity.id
_entity.type
_entity.pdbx_description
1 polymer ?
#
loop_
_entity_poly.entity_id
_entity_poly.type
_entity_poly.pdbx_seq_one_letter_code
_entity_poly.pdbx_strand_id
1 'polypeptide(L)'
;MSSVGLYRAYGALLCGALLPIVAGSRSSLVLPKADKRKLRKAQKERGESGDDEEDDEDDVVERLTREDAYIFPFLGSGVLLTLFLAFKFLSKDILNKLLGWYLAVMAVGGLARTTVKVLKAGMGERRYKQANKWRMVLTKNAEEYTKLSFTSIHLYALPLAVFASMAQIYTGNWILSNAVALSFSYNAISLLYLDSFATGSVLLAGLFLYDIWWVFGSKAVFGEGANVMVDVAKSFEAPIKIVFPKDLATASDFTLLGLGDVVLPGIFIALALRFDYHLALKRAPLPFRPGSQSFPKPYFYSCFVAYIAGLATTIFVMHTFRAAQPALLYLSPACVGSVALCAALRGEWGELWAYVDGDEEEGKEKESGEGKGDEEVKETSEGEKAGPAGEEQPAVEDQVDSAMDGVSENDGQDVAPADDGEREDDRA
;
A
#
# COMPACT_ATOMS: atom_id res chain seq x y z
N MET A 1 33.52 -25.68 -2.70
CA MET A 1 32.43 -24.89 -2.08
C MET A 1 32.24 -25.41 -0.66
N SER A 2 32.43 -24.60 0.37
CA SER A 2 32.08 -25.03 1.72
C SER A 2 30.56 -25.03 1.84
N SER A 3 29.94 -26.18 2.15
CA SER A 3 28.49 -26.28 2.36
C SER A 3 28.01 -25.27 3.40
N VAL A 4 28.89 -24.91 4.34
CA VAL A 4 28.68 -23.92 5.40
C VAL A 4 28.35 -22.52 4.87
N GLY A 5 29.03 -22.04 3.81
CA GLY A 5 28.76 -20.72 3.24
C GLY A 5 27.36 -20.62 2.63
N LEU A 6 26.94 -21.69 1.95
CA LEU A 6 25.62 -21.78 1.34
C LEU A 6 24.49 -21.78 2.38
N TYR A 7 24.62 -22.55 3.47
CA TYR A 7 23.62 -22.56 4.55
C TYR A 7 23.53 -21.22 5.28
N ARG A 8 24.66 -20.51 5.46
CA ARG A 8 24.67 -19.15 6.01
C ARG A 8 23.91 -18.18 5.11
N ALA A 9 24.10 -18.29 3.79
CA ALA A 9 23.38 -17.47 2.82
C ALA A 9 21.87 -17.73 2.85
N TYR A 10 21.44 -19.00 2.95
CA TYR A 10 20.02 -19.34 3.12
C TYR A 10 19.44 -18.81 4.43
N GLY A 11 20.18 -18.92 5.54
CA GLY A 11 19.78 -18.35 6.82
C GLY A 11 19.62 -16.83 6.74
N ALA A 12 20.55 -16.13 6.10
CA ALA A 12 20.49 -14.69 5.92
C ALA A 12 19.30 -14.26 5.04
N LEU A 13 19.03 -14.96 3.95
CA LEU A 13 17.85 -14.71 3.11
C LEU A 13 16.55 -14.93 3.86
N LEU A 14 16.46 -16.01 4.64
CA LEU A 14 15.27 -16.31 5.44
C LEU A 14 15.05 -15.21 6.49
N CYS A 15 16.08 -14.85 7.27
CA CYS A 15 16.00 -13.72 8.20
C CYS A 15 15.60 -12.42 7.50
N GLY A 16 16.18 -12.14 6.32
CA GLY A 16 15.85 -10.98 5.51
C GLY A 16 14.38 -10.95 5.09
N ALA A 17 13.78 -12.09 4.74
CA ALA A 17 12.37 -12.18 4.38
C ALA A 17 11.42 -12.03 5.58
N LEU A 18 11.81 -12.52 6.77
CA LEU A 18 10.94 -12.47 7.95
C LEU A 18 10.78 -11.06 8.53
N LEU A 19 11.83 -10.23 8.45
CA LEU A 19 11.81 -8.86 8.97
C LEU A 19 10.68 -7.99 8.39
N PRO A 20 10.54 -7.82 7.05
CA PRO A 20 9.48 -7.02 6.47
C PRO A 20 8.10 -7.65 6.69
N ILE A 21 7.98 -8.97 6.79
CA ILE A 21 6.70 -9.62 7.11
C ILE A 21 6.23 -9.25 8.52
N VAL A 22 7.10 -9.40 9.53
CA VAL A 22 6.72 -9.08 10.92
C VAL A 22 6.49 -7.59 11.10
N ALA A 23 7.39 -6.75 10.58
CA ALA A 23 7.29 -5.30 10.68
C ALA A 23 6.08 -4.76 9.90
N GLY A 24 5.90 -5.20 8.66
CA GLY A 24 4.79 -4.82 7.79
C GLY A 24 3.45 -5.25 8.35
N SER A 25 3.33 -6.51 8.82
CA SER A 25 2.10 -7.01 9.45
C SER A 25 1.69 -6.14 10.64
N ARG A 26 2.64 -5.81 11.53
CA ARG A 26 2.37 -4.93 12.69
C ARG A 26 2.02 -3.50 12.28
N SER A 27 2.70 -2.97 11.27
CA SER A 27 2.45 -1.63 10.74
C SER A 27 1.10 -1.53 10.03
N SER A 28 0.55 -2.66 9.57
CA SER A 28 -0.75 -2.72 8.92
C SER A 28 -1.94 -2.84 9.88
N LEU A 29 -1.69 -2.88 11.19
CA LEU A 29 -2.76 -2.86 12.18
C LEU A 29 -3.29 -1.43 12.31
N VAL A 30 -4.54 -1.24 11.93
CA VAL A 30 -5.28 0.01 12.09
C VAL A 30 -6.51 -0.26 12.96
N LEU A 31 -6.82 0.66 13.87
CA LEU A 31 -8.04 0.59 14.66
C LEU A 31 -9.22 1.07 13.79
N PRO A 32 -10.27 0.24 13.55
CA PRO A 32 -11.42 0.64 12.75
C PRO A 32 -12.05 1.95 13.23
N LYS A 33 -12.62 2.76 12.31
CA LYS A 33 -13.15 4.10 12.65
C LYS A 33 -14.23 4.02 13.73
N ALA A 34 -15.09 3.01 13.68
CA ALA A 34 -16.14 2.77 14.67
C ALA A 34 -15.57 2.53 16.09
N ASP A 35 -14.56 1.68 16.21
CA ASP A 35 -13.95 1.35 17.49
C ASP A 35 -13.07 2.47 18.03
N LYS A 36 -12.45 3.25 17.14
CA LYS A 36 -11.77 4.50 17.48
C LYS A 36 -12.71 5.52 18.10
N ARG A 37 -13.93 5.69 17.55
CA ARG A 37 -14.96 6.58 18.12
C ARG A 37 -15.37 6.12 19.52
N LYS A 38 -15.57 4.80 19.73
CA LYS A 38 -15.88 4.24 21.05
C LYS A 38 -14.77 4.49 22.07
N LEU A 39 -13.52 4.27 21.68
CA LEU A 39 -12.35 4.52 22.54
C LEU A 39 -12.26 5.99 22.95
N ARG A 40 -12.43 6.92 21.99
CA ARG A 40 -12.44 8.37 22.27
C ARG A 40 -13.52 8.77 23.26
N LYS A 41 -14.72 8.20 23.12
CA LYS A 41 -15.82 8.46 24.05
C LYS A 41 -15.48 8.00 25.46
N ALA A 42 -14.95 6.78 25.61
CA ALA A 42 -14.55 6.24 26.91
C ALA A 42 -13.42 7.04 27.58
N GLN A 43 -12.44 7.54 26.80
CA GLN A 43 -11.37 8.41 27.31
C GLN A 43 -11.90 9.75 27.81
N LYS A 44 -12.80 10.37 27.05
CA LYS A 44 -13.46 11.62 27.44
C LYS A 44 -14.26 11.47 28.73
N GLU A 45 -14.97 10.35 28.89
CA GLU A 45 -15.71 10.03 30.13
C GLU A 45 -14.78 9.80 31.33
N ARG A 46 -13.56 9.31 31.11
CA ARG A 46 -12.53 9.14 32.17
C ARG A 46 -11.78 10.42 32.53
N GLY A 47 -12.06 11.55 31.86
CA GLY A 47 -11.33 12.80 32.06
C GLY A 47 -9.88 12.76 31.57
N GLU A 48 -9.51 11.77 30.76
CA GLU A 48 -8.22 11.72 30.10
C GLU A 48 -8.29 12.66 28.88
N SER A 49 -7.62 13.81 28.95
CA SER A 49 -7.42 14.68 27.80
C SER A 49 -6.54 13.94 26.78
N GLY A 50 -7.18 13.31 25.79
CA GLY A 50 -6.52 12.55 24.75
C GLY A 50 -5.75 13.47 23.81
N ASP A 51 -4.48 13.68 24.10
CA ASP A 51 -3.50 14.44 23.30
C ASP A 51 -3.09 13.72 21.98
N ASP A 52 -3.95 12.82 21.49
CA ASP A 52 -3.70 11.88 20.39
C ASP A 52 -4.67 12.10 19.22
N GLU A 53 -5.11 13.33 18.99
CA GLU A 53 -6.03 13.68 17.90
C GLU A 53 -5.36 13.70 16.51
N GLU A 54 -4.03 13.57 16.41
CA GLU A 54 -3.30 13.99 15.20
C GLU A 54 -2.32 12.98 14.57
N ASP A 55 -2.25 11.72 15.02
CA ASP A 55 -1.36 10.72 14.41
C ASP A 55 -2.02 9.96 13.24
N ASP A 56 -3.11 10.51 12.70
CA ASP A 56 -3.81 10.01 11.53
C ASP A 56 -3.11 10.47 10.25
N GLU A 57 -1.89 9.98 10.04
CA GLU A 57 -1.49 9.73 8.65
C GLU A 57 -2.42 8.61 8.18
N ASP A 58 -3.54 8.98 7.56
CA ASP A 58 -4.32 8.07 6.71
C ASP A 58 -3.41 7.68 5.55
N ASP A 59 -2.47 6.76 5.82
CA ASP A 59 -1.71 6.07 4.79
C ASP A 59 -2.76 5.55 3.79
N VAL A 60 -2.75 6.05 2.56
CA VAL A 60 -3.68 5.60 1.52
C VAL A 60 -3.53 4.10 1.38
N VAL A 61 -4.48 3.36 1.94
CA VAL A 61 -4.50 1.90 1.93
C VAL A 61 -5.09 1.46 0.60
N GLU A 62 -4.34 0.62 -0.11
CA GLU A 62 -4.82 0.01 -1.34
C GLU A 62 -5.39 -1.38 -1.00
N ARG A 63 -6.70 -1.53 -1.19
CA ARG A 63 -7.44 -2.76 -0.92
C ARG A 63 -7.51 -3.59 -2.20
N LEU A 64 -7.03 -4.82 -2.13
CA LEU A 64 -7.17 -5.85 -3.16
C LEU A 64 -8.49 -6.56 -2.96
N THR A 65 -9.39 -6.37 -3.92
CA THR A 65 -10.69 -7.02 -3.95
C THR A 65 -10.63 -8.38 -4.66
N ARG A 66 -11.73 -9.13 -4.64
CA ARG A 66 -11.83 -10.40 -5.38
C ARG A 66 -11.57 -10.25 -6.87
N GLU A 67 -12.04 -9.17 -7.47
CA GLU A 67 -11.87 -8.91 -8.91
C GLU A 67 -10.39 -8.71 -9.24
N ASP A 68 -9.69 -7.90 -8.44
CA ASP A 68 -8.24 -7.69 -8.55
C ASP A 68 -7.47 -9.00 -8.40
N ALA A 69 -7.87 -9.84 -7.44
CA ALA A 69 -7.23 -11.12 -7.16
C ALA A 69 -7.31 -12.11 -8.34
N TYR A 70 -8.42 -12.14 -9.09
CA TYR A 70 -8.54 -12.98 -10.29
C TYR A 70 -7.68 -12.48 -11.44
N ILE A 71 -7.56 -11.16 -11.60
CA ILE A 71 -6.81 -10.54 -12.69
C ILE A 71 -5.30 -10.64 -12.43
N PHE A 72 -4.87 -10.67 -11.16
CA PHE A 72 -3.46 -10.61 -10.77
C PHE A 72 -2.54 -11.63 -11.50
N PRO A 73 -2.88 -12.94 -11.61
CA PRO A 73 -2.08 -13.90 -12.37
C PRO A 73 -1.98 -13.59 -13.88
N PHE A 74 -3.06 -13.06 -14.47
CA PHE A 74 -3.09 -12.70 -15.89
C PHE A 74 -2.30 -11.43 -16.16
N LEU A 75 -2.43 -10.41 -15.30
CA LEU A 75 -1.63 -9.19 -15.35
C LEU A 75 -0.14 -9.53 -15.22
N GLY A 76 0.22 -10.35 -14.23
CA GLY A 76 1.58 -10.84 -14.05
C GLY A 76 2.11 -11.58 -15.29
N SER A 77 1.27 -12.40 -15.92
CA SER A 77 1.60 -13.11 -17.17
C SER A 77 1.87 -12.15 -18.33
N GLY A 78 1.02 -11.13 -18.49
CA GLY A 78 1.19 -10.10 -19.51
C GLY A 78 2.48 -9.30 -19.32
N VAL A 79 2.76 -8.87 -18.09
CA VAL A 79 4.00 -8.15 -17.73
C VAL A 79 5.23 -9.01 -17.96
N LEU A 80 5.21 -10.27 -17.51
CA LEU A 80 6.34 -11.20 -17.68
C LEU A 80 6.62 -11.46 -19.16
N LEU A 81 5.59 -11.73 -19.96
CA LEU A 81 5.73 -11.97 -21.39
C LEU A 81 6.22 -10.71 -22.11
N THR A 82 5.68 -9.53 -21.77
CA THR A 82 6.12 -8.26 -22.34
C THR A 82 7.58 -8.00 -22.05
N LEU A 83 8.01 -8.23 -20.80
CA LEU A 83 9.40 -8.05 -20.39
C LEU A 83 10.33 -9.07 -21.09
N PHE A 84 9.88 -10.31 -21.26
CA PHE A 84 10.60 -11.33 -22.02
C PHE A 84 10.82 -10.94 -23.48
N LEU A 85 9.76 -10.48 -24.15
CA LEU A 85 9.86 -9.99 -25.52
C LEU A 85 10.75 -8.74 -25.58
N ALA A 86 10.64 -7.83 -24.61
CA ALA A 86 11.51 -6.66 -24.53
C ALA A 86 12.99 -7.06 -24.42
N PHE A 87 13.35 -8.02 -23.56
CA PHE A 87 14.74 -8.52 -23.46
C PHE A 87 15.20 -9.28 -24.71
N LYS A 88 14.27 -9.82 -25.51
CA LYS A 88 14.58 -10.52 -26.76
C LYS A 88 14.83 -9.56 -27.92
N PHE A 89 14.14 -8.43 -27.97
CA PHE A 89 14.17 -7.49 -29.09
C PHE A 89 14.95 -6.21 -28.83
N LEU A 90 15.14 -5.80 -27.58
CA LEU A 90 15.89 -4.60 -27.19
C LEU A 90 17.23 -4.98 -26.54
N SER A 91 18.18 -4.04 -26.52
CA SER A 91 19.45 -4.23 -25.84
C SER A 91 19.25 -4.29 -24.32
N LYS A 92 19.85 -5.30 -23.69
CA LYS A 92 19.75 -5.55 -22.24
C LYS A 92 20.21 -4.36 -21.41
N ASP A 93 21.25 -3.66 -21.86
CA ASP A 93 21.81 -2.51 -21.15
C ASP A 93 20.84 -1.33 -21.07
N ILE A 94 20.14 -1.03 -22.17
CA ILE A 94 19.14 0.04 -22.18
C ILE A 94 17.97 -0.36 -21.27
N LEU A 95 17.51 -1.60 -21.37
CA LEU A 95 16.38 -2.09 -20.60
C LEU A 95 16.68 -2.11 -19.10
N ASN A 96 17.86 -2.61 -18.69
CA ASN A 96 18.29 -2.60 -17.28
C ASN A 96 18.50 -1.17 -16.75
N LYS A 97 19.05 -0.24 -17.55
CA LYS A 97 19.17 1.17 -17.15
C LYS A 97 17.79 1.82 -16.98
N LEU A 98 16.87 1.60 -17.92
CA LEU A 98 15.52 2.15 -17.90
C LEU A 98 14.73 1.62 -16.69
N LEU A 99 14.67 0.30 -16.52
CA LEU A 99 13.99 -0.33 -15.40
C LEU A 99 14.65 0.02 -14.08
N GLY A 100 15.98 0.06 -14.02
CA GLY A 100 16.73 0.48 -12.85
C GLY A 100 16.40 1.91 -12.42
N TRP A 101 16.30 2.84 -13.36
CA TRP A 101 15.92 4.22 -13.07
C TRP A 101 14.46 4.33 -12.62
N TYR A 102 13.54 3.64 -13.31
CA TYR A 102 12.13 3.57 -12.92
C TYR A 102 11.96 3.07 -11.48
N LEU A 103 12.62 1.97 -11.13
CA LEU A 103 12.55 1.39 -9.78
C LEU A 103 13.26 2.26 -8.74
N ALA A 104 14.34 2.93 -9.11
CA ALA A 104 15.02 3.84 -8.21
C ALA A 104 14.14 5.04 -7.83
N VAL A 105 13.38 5.60 -8.77
CA VAL A 105 12.40 6.66 -8.49
C VAL A 105 11.31 6.15 -7.54
N MET A 106 10.72 4.98 -7.83
CA MET A 106 9.75 4.35 -6.93
C MET A 106 10.35 4.05 -5.54
N ALA A 107 11.63 3.70 -5.47
CA ALA A 107 12.31 3.35 -4.23
C ALA A 107 12.50 4.55 -3.30
N VAL A 108 12.63 5.78 -3.83
CA VAL A 108 12.80 6.98 -3.00
C VAL A 108 11.63 7.13 -2.02
N GLY A 109 10.40 7.00 -2.50
CA GLY A 109 9.20 7.12 -1.67
C GLY A 109 9.15 6.02 -0.60
N GLY A 110 9.37 4.77 -1.00
CA GLY A 110 9.38 3.63 -0.08
C GLY A 110 10.47 3.73 0.99
N LEU A 111 11.70 4.07 0.58
CA LEU A 111 12.84 4.25 1.48
C LEU A 111 12.61 5.41 2.45
N ALA A 112 12.09 6.54 1.97
CA ALA A 112 11.79 7.68 2.83
C ALA A 112 10.79 7.30 3.93
N ARG A 113 9.67 6.65 3.56
CA ARG A 113 8.66 6.17 4.53
C ARG A 113 9.26 5.17 5.53
N THR A 114 10.00 4.18 5.04
CA THR A 114 10.63 3.16 5.91
C THR A 114 11.64 3.80 6.87
N THR A 115 12.44 4.75 6.38
CA THR A 115 13.43 5.48 7.18
C THR A 115 12.74 6.27 8.29
N VAL A 116 11.63 6.97 8.00
CA VAL A 116 10.85 7.69 9.03
C VAL A 116 10.34 6.74 10.09
N LYS A 117 9.75 5.58 9.71
CA LYS A 117 9.25 4.59 10.68
C LYS A 117 10.38 4.00 11.54
N VAL A 118 11.54 3.70 10.95
CA VAL A 118 12.73 3.24 11.69
C VAL A 118 13.26 4.30 12.65
N LEU A 119 13.34 5.56 12.20
CA LEU A 119 13.76 6.67 13.05
C LEU A 119 12.76 6.93 14.19
N LYS A 120 11.44 6.87 13.90
CA LYS A 120 10.38 6.96 14.93
C LYS A 120 10.54 5.84 15.97
N ALA A 121 10.75 4.61 15.53
CA ALA A 121 10.98 3.47 16.42
C ALA A 121 12.26 3.62 17.27
N GLY A 122 13.34 4.15 16.69
CA GLY A 122 14.62 4.34 17.40
C GLY A 122 14.63 5.54 18.36
N MET A 123 13.98 6.65 18.00
CA MET A 123 13.92 7.87 18.83
C MET A 123 12.88 7.79 19.96
N GLY A 124 11.93 6.86 19.84
CA GLY A 124 10.80 6.69 20.77
C GLY A 124 9.67 7.70 20.54
N GLU A 125 8.44 7.28 20.82
CA GLU A 125 7.20 8.03 20.58
C GLU A 125 7.25 9.46 21.18
N ARG A 126 7.84 9.61 22.37
CA ARG A 126 7.90 10.88 23.10
C ARG A 126 8.74 11.94 22.38
N ARG A 127 9.86 11.54 21.75
CA ARG A 127 10.76 12.47 21.07
C ARG A 127 10.27 12.80 19.66
N TYR A 128 9.59 11.85 19.02
CA TYR A 128 8.93 12.07 17.74
C TYR A 128 7.80 13.10 17.87
N LYS A 129 6.95 12.98 18.90
CA LYS A 129 5.85 13.92 19.17
C LYS A 129 6.31 15.34 19.51
N GLN A 130 7.53 15.49 20.05
CA GLN A 130 8.15 16.80 20.33
C GLN A 130 8.81 17.43 19.09
N ALA A 131 8.88 16.71 17.96
CA ALA A 131 9.46 17.27 16.74
C ALA A 131 8.51 18.27 16.09
N ASN A 132 9.06 19.37 15.57
CA ASN A 132 8.27 20.39 14.89
C ASN A 132 7.57 19.80 13.66
N LYS A 133 6.23 19.89 13.67
CA LYS A 133 5.36 19.55 12.54
C LYS A 133 5.17 20.81 11.70
N TRP A 134 5.53 20.74 10.41
CA TRP A 134 5.24 21.80 9.45
C TRP A 134 3.96 21.43 8.69
N ARG A 135 3.02 22.36 8.63
CA ARG A 135 1.73 22.18 7.95
C ARG A 135 1.72 23.06 6.71
N MET A 136 1.66 22.45 5.53
CA MET A 136 1.44 23.18 4.28
C MET A 136 -0.01 22.97 3.85
N VAL A 137 -0.79 24.03 3.90
CA VAL A 137 -2.18 24.04 3.43
C VAL A 137 -2.21 24.78 2.11
N LEU A 138 -2.53 24.07 1.03
CA LEU A 138 -2.78 24.67 -0.28
C LEU A 138 -4.27 24.98 -0.38
N THR A 139 -4.64 26.24 -0.17
CA THR A 139 -5.99 26.74 -0.37
C THR A 139 -6.10 27.43 -1.71
N LYS A 140 -7.13 27.08 -2.48
CA LYS A 140 -7.58 27.82 -3.67
C LYS A 140 -9.08 28.07 -3.50
N ASN A 141 -9.50 29.34 -3.52
CA ASN A 141 -10.91 29.74 -3.37
C ASN A 141 -11.66 29.10 -2.18
N ALA A 142 -11.07 29.14 -0.97
CA ALA A 142 -11.67 28.65 0.28
C ALA A 142 -11.94 27.12 0.36
N GLU A 143 -11.62 26.33 -0.67
CA GLU A 143 -11.58 24.87 -0.60
C GLU A 143 -10.14 24.37 -0.34
N GLU A 144 -9.99 23.54 0.70
CA GLU A 144 -8.72 22.91 1.08
C GLU A 144 -8.52 21.63 0.25
N TYR A 145 -7.79 21.72 -0.87
CA TYR A 145 -7.62 20.57 -1.78
C TYR A 145 -6.55 19.57 -1.34
N THR A 146 -5.53 19.99 -0.58
CA THR A 146 -4.49 19.05 -0.11
C THR A 146 -3.90 19.47 1.23
N LYS A 147 -3.99 18.57 2.21
CA LYS A 147 -3.32 18.68 3.52
C LYS A 147 -2.02 17.91 3.46
N LEU A 148 -0.90 18.62 3.29
CA LEU A 148 0.43 18.02 3.37
C LEU A 148 1.07 18.41 4.70
N SER A 149 0.98 17.51 5.67
CA SER A 149 1.73 17.61 6.93
C SER A 149 3.08 16.94 6.77
N PHE A 150 4.15 17.69 6.97
CA PHE A 150 5.51 17.15 6.96
C PHE A 150 6.16 17.38 8.33
N THR A 151 6.50 16.29 9.01
CA THR A 151 7.36 16.35 10.20
C THR A 151 8.79 16.67 9.78
N SER A 152 9.55 17.38 10.62
CA SER A 152 10.96 17.71 10.36
C SER A 152 11.83 16.49 9.96
N ILE A 153 11.43 15.28 10.37
CA ILE A 153 12.11 14.01 10.04
C ILE A 153 11.95 13.62 8.56
N HIS A 154 10.81 13.93 7.91
CA HIS A 154 10.63 13.67 6.47
C HIS A 154 11.58 14.50 5.61
N LEU A 155 11.89 15.72 6.06
CA LEU A 155 12.82 16.63 5.36
C LEU A 155 14.24 16.07 5.30
N TYR A 156 14.67 15.29 6.30
CA TYR A 156 15.96 14.61 6.30
C TYR A 156 15.91 13.20 5.69
N ALA A 157 14.77 12.50 5.86
CA ALA A 157 14.60 11.16 5.31
C ALA A 157 14.56 11.13 3.78
N LEU A 158 13.99 12.16 3.14
CA LEU A 158 13.85 12.21 1.69
C LEU A 158 15.20 12.40 0.97
N PRO A 159 16.07 13.36 1.33
CA PRO A 159 17.42 13.45 0.77
C PRO A 159 18.26 12.19 1.02
N LEU A 160 18.13 11.57 2.20
CA LEU A 160 18.82 10.32 2.50
C LEU A 160 18.34 9.16 1.62
N ALA A 161 17.02 9.07 1.37
CA ALA A 161 16.43 8.08 0.47
C ALA A 161 16.86 8.29 -0.99
N VAL A 162 16.90 9.55 -1.47
CA VAL A 162 17.43 9.89 -2.79
C VAL A 162 18.90 9.49 -2.89
N PHE A 163 19.71 9.84 -1.89
CA PHE A 163 21.12 9.48 -1.86
C PHE A 163 21.33 7.96 -1.89
N ALA A 164 20.60 7.20 -1.05
CA ALA A 164 20.70 5.75 -1.01
C ALA A 164 20.25 5.09 -2.33
N SER A 165 19.17 5.59 -2.95
CA SER A 165 18.66 5.09 -4.23
C SER A 165 19.63 5.36 -5.39
N MET A 166 20.24 6.56 -5.43
CA MET A 166 21.27 6.90 -6.42
C MET A 166 22.55 6.10 -6.20
N ALA A 167 23.02 5.99 -4.94
CA ALA A 167 24.19 5.21 -4.60
C ALA A 167 24.03 3.74 -4.99
N GLN A 168 22.83 3.17 -4.85
CA GLN A 168 22.52 1.83 -5.36
C GLN A 168 22.80 1.70 -6.87
N ILE A 169 22.32 2.64 -7.69
CA ILE A 169 22.49 2.56 -9.15
C ILE A 169 23.96 2.67 -9.54
N TYR A 170 24.72 3.57 -8.91
CA TYR A 170 26.13 3.79 -9.25
C TYR A 170 27.09 2.74 -8.71
N THR A 171 26.85 2.24 -7.49
CA THR A 171 27.77 1.30 -6.83
C THR A 171 27.43 -0.16 -7.09
N GLY A 172 26.18 -0.48 -7.44
CA GLY A 172 25.69 -1.85 -7.53
C GLY A 172 25.82 -2.62 -6.20
N ASN A 173 25.92 -1.92 -5.07
CA ASN A 173 26.16 -2.55 -3.79
C ASN A 173 24.94 -3.37 -3.36
N TRP A 174 25.14 -4.68 -3.22
CA TRP A 174 24.11 -5.64 -2.82
C TRP A 174 23.42 -5.28 -1.49
N ILE A 175 24.11 -4.59 -0.57
CA ILE A 175 23.52 -4.14 0.70
C ILE A 175 22.47 -3.04 0.45
N LEU A 176 22.78 -2.07 -0.41
CA LEU A 176 21.86 -0.98 -0.75
C LEU A 176 20.67 -1.53 -1.55
N SER A 177 20.92 -2.47 -2.48
CA SER A 177 19.86 -3.17 -3.20
C SER A 177 18.94 -3.97 -2.28
N ASN A 178 19.50 -4.65 -1.27
CA ASN A 178 18.70 -5.32 -0.26
C ASN A 178 17.91 -4.34 0.61
N ALA A 179 18.49 -3.19 0.98
CA ALA A 179 17.77 -2.16 1.74
C ALA A 179 16.55 -1.65 0.97
N VAL A 180 16.69 -1.41 -0.34
CA VAL A 180 15.57 -1.05 -1.22
C VAL A 180 14.55 -2.18 -1.33
N ALA A 181 14.98 -3.42 -1.57
CA ALA A 181 14.08 -4.56 -1.67
C ALA A 181 13.29 -4.82 -0.37
N LEU A 182 13.95 -4.72 0.79
CA LEU A 182 13.32 -4.85 2.10
C LEU A 182 12.34 -3.70 2.37
N SER A 183 12.69 -2.47 1.96
CA SER A 183 11.79 -1.32 2.04
C SER A 183 10.54 -1.52 1.18
N PHE A 184 10.69 -1.95 -0.08
CA PHE A 184 9.54 -2.27 -0.92
C PHE A 184 8.68 -3.38 -0.32
N SER A 185 9.31 -4.43 0.20
CA SER A 185 8.59 -5.54 0.82
C SER A 185 7.80 -5.08 2.05
N TYR A 186 8.41 -4.27 2.91
CA TYR A 186 7.75 -3.68 4.07
C TYR A 186 6.56 -2.82 3.66
N ASN A 187 6.75 -1.89 2.72
CA ASN A 187 5.69 -0.98 2.28
C ASN A 187 4.54 -1.73 1.60
N ALA A 188 4.84 -2.72 0.77
CA ALA A 188 3.82 -3.54 0.11
C ALA A 188 2.97 -4.30 1.15
N ILE A 189 3.59 -4.92 2.15
CA ILE A 189 2.86 -5.64 3.21
C ILE A 189 2.10 -4.69 4.12
N SER A 190 2.60 -3.47 4.35
CA SER A 190 1.95 -2.49 5.23
C SER A 190 0.81 -1.72 4.57
N LEU A 191 0.78 -1.60 3.24
CA LEU A 191 -0.16 -0.74 2.49
C LEU A 191 -1.13 -1.52 1.60
N LEU A 192 -0.78 -2.73 1.16
CA LEU A 192 -1.69 -3.59 0.40
C LEU A 192 -2.52 -4.45 1.36
N TYR A 193 -3.84 -4.31 1.28
CA TYR A 193 -4.77 -4.98 2.17
C TYR A 193 -5.60 -5.97 1.37
N LEU A 194 -5.72 -7.19 1.85
CA LEU A 194 -6.71 -8.12 1.32
C LEU A 194 -8.03 -7.87 2.04
N ASP A 195 -9.12 -7.78 1.29
CA ASP A 195 -10.45 -7.52 1.88
C ASP A 195 -10.97 -8.70 2.73
N SER A 196 -10.49 -9.92 2.52
CA SER A 196 -11.02 -11.14 3.14
C SER A 196 -10.08 -12.34 2.92
N PHE A 197 -10.25 -13.38 3.74
CA PHE A 197 -9.51 -14.63 3.57
C PHE A 197 -9.86 -15.36 2.27
N ALA A 198 -11.07 -15.15 1.74
CA ALA A 198 -11.47 -15.70 0.45
C ALA A 198 -10.66 -15.09 -0.69
N THR A 199 -10.56 -13.78 -0.74
CA THR A 199 -9.74 -13.07 -1.74
C THR A 199 -8.28 -13.45 -1.63
N GLY A 200 -7.74 -13.51 -0.42
CA GLY A 200 -6.39 -13.99 -0.18
C GLY A 200 -6.15 -15.42 -0.66
N SER A 201 -7.11 -16.32 -0.43
CA SER A 201 -7.03 -17.71 -0.88
C SER A 201 -7.12 -17.83 -2.40
N VAL A 202 -7.98 -17.05 -3.05
CA VAL A 202 -8.10 -16.98 -4.52
C VAL A 202 -6.82 -16.44 -5.14
N LEU A 203 -6.29 -15.34 -4.62
CA LEU A 203 -5.03 -14.75 -5.07
C LEU A 203 -3.89 -15.76 -5.01
N LEU A 204 -3.69 -16.40 -3.84
CA LEU A 204 -2.63 -17.38 -3.63
C LEU A 204 -2.83 -18.65 -4.48
N ALA A 205 -4.07 -19.09 -4.71
CA ALA A 205 -4.36 -20.21 -5.59
C ALA A 205 -4.10 -19.88 -7.07
N GLY A 206 -4.47 -18.67 -7.52
CA GLY A 206 -4.17 -18.19 -8.86
C GLY A 206 -2.67 -18.07 -9.12
N LEU A 207 -1.93 -17.54 -8.13
CA LEU A 207 -0.48 -17.44 -8.19
C LEU A 207 0.23 -18.80 -8.16
N PHE A 208 -0.32 -19.77 -7.43
CA PHE A 208 0.16 -21.16 -7.46
C PHE A 208 0.09 -21.74 -8.88
N LEU A 209 -1.03 -21.54 -9.58
CA LEU A 209 -1.18 -22.01 -10.97
C LEU A 209 -0.28 -21.24 -11.94
N TYR A 210 -0.18 -19.92 -11.75
CA TYR A 210 0.72 -19.05 -12.51
C TYR A 210 2.17 -19.53 -12.45
N ASP A 211 2.68 -19.81 -11.25
CA ASP A 211 4.05 -20.24 -11.03
C ASP A 211 4.33 -21.59 -11.72
N ILE A 212 3.40 -22.54 -11.62
CA ILE A 212 3.52 -23.84 -12.30
C ILE A 212 3.57 -23.65 -13.81
N TRP A 213 2.65 -22.85 -14.36
CA TRP A 213 2.58 -22.59 -15.79
C TRP A 213 3.86 -21.93 -16.31
N TRP A 214 4.35 -20.88 -15.66
CA TRP A 214 5.52 -20.15 -16.15
C TRP A 214 6.85 -20.85 -15.89
N VAL A 215 6.96 -21.69 -14.88
CA VAL A 215 8.19 -22.47 -14.61
C VAL A 215 8.25 -23.75 -15.46
N PHE A 216 7.14 -24.48 -15.60
CA PHE A 216 7.12 -25.77 -16.29
C PHE A 216 6.40 -25.72 -17.64
N GLY A 217 5.23 -25.08 -17.71
CA GLY A 217 4.41 -25.01 -18.92
C GLY A 217 5.03 -24.16 -20.04
N SER A 218 5.70 -23.06 -19.69
CA SER A 218 6.31 -22.16 -20.69
C SER A 218 7.34 -22.88 -21.58
N LYS A 219 8.05 -23.88 -21.06
CA LYS A 219 8.97 -24.74 -21.82
C LYS A 219 8.28 -25.46 -22.97
N ALA A 220 7.07 -25.96 -22.73
CA ALA A 220 6.32 -26.72 -23.72
C ALA A 220 5.82 -25.83 -24.87
N VAL A 221 5.54 -24.55 -24.59
CA VAL A 221 4.98 -23.60 -25.55
C VAL A 221 6.06 -22.86 -26.34
N PHE A 222 7.15 -22.44 -25.68
CA PHE A 222 8.23 -21.65 -26.29
C PHE A 222 9.44 -22.48 -26.75
N GLY A 223 9.41 -23.80 -26.55
CA GLY A 223 10.46 -24.76 -26.94
C GLY A 223 11.50 -25.01 -25.84
N GLU A 224 12.24 -26.12 -25.95
CA GLU A 224 13.19 -26.63 -24.92
C GLU A 224 14.26 -25.63 -24.43
N GLY A 225 14.49 -24.52 -25.16
CA GLY A 225 15.52 -23.53 -24.84
C GLY A 225 15.06 -22.23 -24.17
N ALA A 226 13.76 -21.90 -24.15
CA ALA A 226 13.28 -20.58 -23.72
C ALA A 226 12.42 -20.67 -22.45
N ASN A 227 13.08 -20.61 -21.29
CA ASN A 227 12.39 -20.54 -20.01
C ASN A 227 12.06 -19.09 -19.70
N VAL A 228 10.89 -18.61 -20.13
CA VAL A 228 10.50 -17.20 -20.01
C VAL A 228 10.79 -16.61 -18.62
N MET A 229 10.37 -17.31 -17.55
CA MET A 229 10.62 -16.86 -16.18
C MET A 229 12.11 -16.82 -15.81
N VAL A 230 12.89 -17.81 -16.23
CA VAL A 230 14.32 -17.92 -15.91
C VAL A 230 15.14 -16.93 -16.74
N ASP A 231 14.78 -16.73 -18.01
CA ASP A 231 15.46 -15.85 -18.95
C ASP A 231 15.28 -14.39 -18.57
N VAL A 232 14.06 -14.02 -18.14
CA VAL A 232 13.78 -12.71 -17.54
C VAL A 232 14.55 -12.56 -16.23
N ALA A 233 14.51 -13.55 -15.32
CA ALA A 233 15.20 -13.47 -14.04
C ALA A 233 16.73 -13.34 -14.15
N LYS A 234 17.32 -13.92 -15.18
CA LYS A 234 18.76 -13.83 -15.50
C LYS A 234 19.12 -12.53 -16.23
N SER A 235 18.24 -12.00 -17.07
CA SER A 235 18.54 -10.79 -17.86
C SER A 235 18.25 -9.50 -17.11
N PHE A 236 17.42 -9.57 -16.06
CA PHE A 236 17.00 -8.43 -15.27
C PHE A 236 17.87 -8.23 -14.01
N GLU A 237 18.55 -7.08 -13.90
CA GLU A 237 19.54 -6.80 -12.84
C GLU A 237 19.10 -5.70 -11.85
N ALA A 238 17.79 -5.54 -11.63
CA ALA A 238 17.27 -4.47 -10.77
C ALA A 238 16.95 -4.94 -9.32
N PRO A 239 16.73 -4.00 -8.36
CA PRO A 239 16.57 -4.27 -6.93
C PRO A 239 15.16 -4.80 -6.57
N ILE A 240 14.68 -5.81 -7.32
CA ILE A 240 13.40 -6.52 -7.05
C ILE A 240 13.68 -7.91 -6.44
N LYS A 241 14.90 -8.15 -5.97
CA LYS A 241 15.36 -9.43 -5.43
C LYS A 241 16.22 -9.18 -4.21
N ILE A 242 16.06 -10.02 -3.19
CA ILE A 242 16.97 -10.05 -2.05
C ILE A 242 18.12 -10.98 -2.41
N VAL A 243 19.35 -10.50 -2.23
CA VAL A 243 20.55 -11.13 -2.74
C VAL A 243 21.56 -11.28 -1.61
N PHE A 244 22.10 -12.48 -1.40
CA PHE A 244 23.13 -12.69 -0.38
C PHE A 244 24.30 -13.50 -0.94
N PRO A 245 25.57 -13.08 -0.71
CA PRO A 245 26.73 -13.79 -1.25
C PRO A 245 26.90 -15.16 -0.57
N LYS A 246 27.12 -16.21 -1.37
CA LYS A 246 27.39 -17.58 -0.92
C LYS A 246 28.72 -17.70 -0.20
N ASP A 247 29.68 -16.87 -0.56
CA ASP A 247 30.96 -16.73 0.12
C ASP A 247 31.20 -15.25 0.44
N LEU A 248 31.30 -14.94 1.73
CA LEU A 248 31.46 -13.57 2.22
C LEU A 248 32.86 -13.03 1.89
N ALA A 249 33.85 -13.91 1.66
CA ALA A 249 35.23 -13.52 1.37
C ALA A 249 35.47 -13.14 -0.10
N THR A 250 34.69 -13.71 -1.03
CA THR A 250 34.85 -13.48 -2.48
C THR A 250 33.68 -12.70 -3.09
N ALA A 251 32.49 -12.74 -2.47
CA ALA A 251 31.28 -12.02 -2.87
C ALA A 251 30.91 -12.12 -4.37
N SER A 252 31.26 -13.24 -5.02
CA SER A 252 31.08 -13.43 -6.47
C SER A 252 29.79 -14.17 -6.84
N ASP A 253 29.40 -15.16 -6.03
CA ASP A 253 28.18 -15.96 -6.27
C ASP A 253 27.10 -15.59 -5.26
N PHE A 254 25.88 -15.32 -5.72
CA PHE A 254 24.77 -14.94 -4.86
C PHE A 254 23.63 -15.96 -4.85
N THR A 255 22.96 -16.09 -3.71
CA THR A 255 21.63 -16.70 -3.60
C THR A 255 20.57 -15.61 -3.69
N LEU A 256 19.45 -15.94 -4.33
CA LEU A 256 18.40 -15.01 -4.71
C LEU A 256 17.08 -15.44 -4.09
N LEU A 257 16.30 -14.47 -3.61
CA LEU A 257 14.90 -14.67 -3.22
C LEU A 257 14.04 -13.59 -3.90
N GLY A 258 12.96 -14.02 -4.55
CA GLY A 258 12.03 -13.12 -5.23
C GLY A 258 11.23 -12.30 -4.23
N LEU A 259 11.04 -11.00 -4.50
CA LEU A 259 10.23 -10.14 -3.65
C LEU A 259 8.74 -10.57 -3.63
N GLY A 260 8.23 -11.11 -4.74
CA GLY A 260 6.88 -11.66 -4.82
C GLY A 260 6.62 -12.80 -3.83
N ASP A 261 7.63 -13.64 -3.60
CA ASP A 261 7.54 -14.78 -2.68
C ASP A 261 7.52 -14.35 -1.20
N VAL A 262 7.99 -13.13 -0.91
CA VAL A 262 7.95 -12.52 0.42
C VAL A 262 6.67 -11.72 0.60
N VAL A 263 6.34 -10.88 -0.38
CA VAL A 263 5.24 -9.92 -0.29
C VAL A 263 3.89 -10.60 -0.36
N LEU A 264 3.65 -11.51 -1.32
CA LEU A 264 2.31 -12.06 -1.53
C LEU A 264 1.86 -12.95 -0.35
N PRO A 265 2.68 -13.90 0.13
CA PRO A 265 2.38 -14.58 1.39
C PRO A 265 2.40 -13.63 2.60
N GLY A 266 3.26 -12.61 2.58
CA GLY A 266 3.36 -11.61 3.65
C GLY A 266 2.08 -10.81 3.87
N ILE A 267 1.40 -10.40 2.79
CA ILE A 267 0.11 -9.70 2.86
C ILE A 267 -0.97 -10.63 3.45
N PHE A 268 -0.96 -11.92 3.10
CA PHE A 268 -1.87 -12.90 3.69
C PHE A 268 -1.60 -13.14 5.19
N ILE A 269 -0.32 -13.18 5.60
CA ILE A 269 0.08 -13.25 7.01
C ILE A 269 -0.35 -11.96 7.76
N ALA A 270 -0.25 -10.79 7.12
CA ALA A 270 -0.73 -9.54 7.69
C ALA A 270 -2.25 -9.55 7.91
N LEU A 271 -3.03 -10.08 6.96
CA LEU A 271 -4.47 -10.31 7.12
C LEU A 271 -4.77 -11.22 8.32
N ALA A 272 -4.00 -12.30 8.50
CA ALA A 272 -4.13 -13.18 9.66
C ALA A 272 -3.92 -12.44 10.99
N LEU A 273 -2.96 -11.51 11.05
CA LEU A 273 -2.74 -10.68 12.23
C LEU A 273 -3.87 -9.67 12.47
N ARG A 274 -4.44 -9.09 11.41
CA ARG A 274 -5.60 -8.19 11.51
C ARG A 274 -6.84 -8.92 12.00
N PHE A 275 -7.05 -10.16 11.55
CA PHE A 275 -8.11 -11.01 12.07
C PHE A 275 -7.92 -11.36 13.55
N ASP A 276 -6.71 -11.74 13.97
CA ASP A 276 -6.38 -11.94 15.39
C ASP A 276 -6.70 -10.69 16.23
N TYR A 277 -6.36 -9.51 15.71
CA TYR A 277 -6.63 -8.23 16.35
C TYR A 277 -8.14 -7.93 16.41
N HIS A 278 -8.88 -8.19 15.34
CA HIS A 278 -10.34 -8.04 15.30
C HIS A 278 -11.04 -8.97 16.32
N LEU A 279 -10.61 -10.22 16.45
CA LEU A 279 -11.10 -11.13 17.49
C LEU A 279 -10.76 -10.62 18.90
N ALA A 280 -9.58 -10.04 19.08
CA ALA A 280 -9.19 -9.46 20.37
C ALA A 280 -10.04 -8.24 20.73
N LEU A 281 -10.36 -7.37 19.76
CA LEU A 281 -11.25 -6.22 19.95
C LEU A 281 -12.67 -6.67 20.30
N LYS A 282 -13.21 -7.69 19.63
CA LYS A 282 -14.54 -8.26 19.94
C LYS A 282 -14.64 -8.83 21.36
N ARG A 283 -13.55 -9.37 21.89
CA ARG A 283 -13.48 -9.97 23.23
C ARG A 283 -13.18 -8.95 24.34
N ALA A 284 -12.60 -7.80 23.99
CA ALA A 284 -12.20 -6.79 24.95
C ALA A 284 -13.40 -5.95 25.42
N PRO A 285 -13.45 -5.56 26.70
CA PRO A 285 -14.52 -4.69 27.22
C PRO A 285 -14.45 -3.26 26.65
N LEU A 286 -13.25 -2.82 26.26
CA LEU A 286 -13.00 -1.56 25.57
C LEU A 286 -12.04 -1.80 24.41
N PRO A 287 -12.25 -1.17 23.24
CA PRO A 287 -11.28 -1.20 22.16
C PRO A 287 -9.95 -0.61 22.62
N PHE A 288 -8.85 -1.09 22.07
CA PHE A 288 -7.51 -0.63 22.41
C PHE A 288 -6.70 -0.46 21.14
N ARG A 289 -5.81 0.55 21.11
CA ARG A 289 -4.96 0.79 19.93
C ARG A 289 -3.93 -0.33 19.74
N PRO A 290 -3.52 -0.61 18.49
CA PRO A 290 -2.41 -1.54 18.23
C PRO A 290 -1.18 -1.14 19.04
N GLY A 291 -0.54 -2.11 19.70
CA GLY A 291 0.66 -1.88 20.52
C GLY A 291 0.41 -1.38 21.95
N SER A 292 -0.79 -0.91 22.28
CA SER A 292 -1.13 -0.50 23.66
C SER A 292 -1.31 -1.68 24.60
N GLN A 293 -1.85 -2.80 24.10
CA GLN A 293 -2.10 -4.02 24.87
C GLN A 293 -1.65 -5.25 24.09
N SER A 294 -1.16 -6.26 24.82
CA SER A 294 -0.85 -7.57 24.24
C SER A 294 -2.12 -8.40 24.04
N PHE A 295 -2.22 -9.08 22.91
CA PHE A 295 -3.33 -9.96 22.55
C PHE A 295 -2.82 -11.27 21.93
N PRO A 296 -3.57 -12.38 22.04
CA PRO A 296 -3.20 -13.66 21.45
C PRO A 296 -3.26 -13.59 19.91
N LYS A 297 -2.29 -14.23 19.24
CA LYS A 297 -2.11 -14.16 17.77
C LYS A 297 -2.02 -15.54 17.09
N PRO A 298 -2.97 -16.45 17.36
CA PRO A 298 -2.89 -17.83 16.86
C PRO A 298 -2.85 -17.93 15.32
N TYR A 299 -3.62 -17.12 14.60
CA TYR A 299 -3.66 -17.18 13.12
C TYR A 299 -2.37 -16.67 12.50
N PHE A 300 -1.86 -15.53 13.00
CA PHE A 300 -0.58 -14.99 12.56
C PHE A 300 0.56 -15.99 12.79
N TYR A 301 0.69 -16.56 14.00
CA TYR A 301 1.78 -17.50 14.27
C TYR A 301 1.64 -18.81 13.50
N SER A 302 0.42 -19.35 13.35
CA SER A 302 0.18 -20.54 12.52
C SER A 302 0.65 -20.32 11.07
N CYS A 303 0.20 -19.22 10.45
CA CYS A 303 0.55 -18.89 9.08
C CYS A 303 2.03 -18.54 8.90
N PHE A 304 2.62 -17.82 9.87
CA PHE A 304 4.03 -17.42 9.84
C PHE A 304 4.97 -18.63 9.95
N VAL A 305 4.65 -19.59 10.82
CA VAL A 305 5.41 -20.86 10.92
C VAL A 305 5.25 -21.68 9.65
N ALA A 306 4.04 -21.75 9.08
CA ALA A 306 3.80 -22.45 7.82
C ALA A 306 4.57 -21.83 6.66
N TYR A 307 4.68 -20.50 6.60
CA TYR A 307 5.51 -19.79 5.62
C TYR A 307 7.00 -20.16 5.76
N ILE A 308 7.54 -20.14 6.99
CA ILE A 308 8.94 -20.54 7.26
C ILE A 308 9.16 -22.00 6.82
N ALA A 309 8.24 -22.90 7.17
CA ALA A 309 8.31 -24.31 6.78
C ALA A 309 8.22 -24.50 5.26
N GLY A 310 7.36 -23.74 4.58
CA GLY A 310 7.22 -23.72 3.12
C GLY A 310 8.50 -23.25 2.45
N LEU A 311 9.11 -22.15 2.91
CA LEU A 311 10.40 -21.67 2.42
C LEU A 311 11.53 -22.66 2.68
N ALA A 312 11.58 -23.28 3.86
CA ALA A 312 12.57 -24.31 4.15
C ALA A 312 12.41 -25.51 3.20
N THR A 313 11.16 -25.89 2.91
CA THR A 313 10.84 -26.96 1.96
C THR A 313 11.28 -26.60 0.54
N THR A 314 11.04 -25.36 0.08
CA THR A 314 11.45 -24.93 -1.27
C THR A 314 12.97 -24.98 -1.42
N ILE A 315 13.70 -24.51 -0.41
CA ILE A 315 15.16 -24.56 -0.37
C ILE A 315 15.66 -26.01 -0.36
N PHE A 316 15.05 -26.88 0.44
CA PHE A 316 15.40 -28.30 0.53
C PHE A 316 15.20 -29.03 -0.79
N VAL A 317 14.05 -28.84 -1.44
CA VAL A 317 13.75 -29.45 -2.75
C VAL A 317 14.70 -28.89 -3.81
N MET A 318 14.88 -27.57 -3.89
CA MET A 318 15.81 -26.95 -4.84
C MET A 318 17.24 -27.48 -4.66
N HIS A 319 17.69 -27.69 -3.42
CA HIS A 319 19.02 -28.24 -3.14
C HIS A 319 19.14 -29.70 -3.59
N THR A 320 18.10 -30.51 -3.38
CA THR A 320 18.10 -31.94 -3.71
C THR A 320 18.03 -32.17 -5.22
N PHE A 321 17.14 -31.46 -5.92
CA PHE A 321 16.90 -31.66 -7.36
C PHE A 321 17.78 -30.79 -8.26
N ARG A 322 18.52 -29.83 -7.69
CA ARG A 322 19.38 -28.86 -8.41
C ARG A 322 18.69 -28.17 -9.60
N ALA A 323 17.38 -27.99 -9.49
CA ALA A 323 16.54 -27.29 -10.45
C ALA A 323 15.81 -26.16 -9.72
N ALA A 324 15.62 -25.03 -10.38
CA ALA A 324 14.80 -23.95 -9.86
C ALA A 324 13.36 -24.44 -9.70
N GLN A 325 12.78 -24.23 -8.53
CA GLN A 325 11.41 -24.59 -8.20
C GLN A 325 10.59 -23.31 -8.01
N PRO A 326 9.30 -23.30 -8.40
CA PRO A 326 8.42 -22.19 -8.07
C PRO A 326 8.23 -22.14 -6.55
N ALA A 327 8.50 -20.99 -5.93
CA ALA A 327 8.43 -20.89 -4.47
C ALA A 327 6.97 -20.93 -3.98
N LEU A 328 6.05 -20.27 -4.71
CA LEU A 328 4.64 -20.21 -4.34
C LEU A 328 3.96 -21.58 -4.41
N LEU A 329 4.54 -22.56 -5.13
CA LEU A 329 4.09 -23.96 -5.16
C LEU A 329 3.95 -24.54 -3.75
N TYR A 330 4.87 -24.18 -2.85
CA TYR A 330 4.88 -24.68 -1.47
C TYR A 330 4.30 -23.67 -0.49
N LEU A 331 4.55 -22.37 -0.71
CA LEU A 331 4.12 -21.31 0.20
C LEU A 331 2.60 -21.11 0.19
N SER A 332 1.98 -21.07 -0.99
CA SER A 332 0.54 -20.84 -1.15
C SER A 332 -0.30 -21.88 -0.38
N PRO A 333 -0.16 -23.20 -0.61
CA PRO A 333 -0.95 -24.19 0.12
C PRO A 333 -0.59 -24.25 1.61
N ALA A 334 0.66 -23.99 1.98
CA ALA A 334 1.06 -23.97 3.40
C ALA A 334 0.39 -22.82 4.16
N CYS A 335 0.38 -21.60 3.61
CA CYS A 335 -0.25 -20.44 4.23
C CYS A 335 -1.76 -20.61 4.34
N VAL A 336 -2.45 -20.91 3.22
CA VAL A 336 -3.92 -21.08 3.21
C VAL A 336 -4.33 -22.26 4.10
N GLY A 337 -3.65 -23.40 3.95
CA GLY A 337 -3.94 -24.62 4.71
C GLY A 337 -3.75 -24.45 6.21
N SER A 338 -2.71 -23.73 6.65
CA SER A 338 -2.44 -23.51 8.08
C SER A 338 -3.47 -22.61 8.77
N VAL A 339 -3.97 -21.57 8.08
CA VAL A 339 -5.06 -20.71 8.59
C VAL A 339 -6.37 -21.50 8.64
N ALA A 340 -6.69 -22.23 7.57
CA ALA A 340 -7.87 -23.08 7.50
C ALA A 340 -7.86 -24.16 8.61
N LEU A 341 -6.73 -24.83 8.80
CA LEU A 341 -6.55 -25.82 9.86
C LEU A 341 -6.69 -25.19 11.25
N CYS A 342 -6.09 -24.02 11.48
CA CYS A 342 -6.23 -23.30 12.75
C CYS A 342 -7.70 -22.96 13.03
N ALA A 343 -8.44 -22.47 12.03
CA ALA A 343 -9.86 -22.15 12.18
C ALA A 343 -10.71 -23.39 12.45
N ALA A 344 -10.42 -24.50 11.78
CA ALA A 344 -11.10 -25.77 12.00
C ALA A 344 -10.86 -26.31 13.41
N LEU A 345 -9.61 -26.28 13.90
CA LEU A 345 -9.25 -26.73 15.25
C LEU A 345 -9.85 -25.86 16.36
N ARG A 346 -10.06 -24.57 16.08
CA ARG A 346 -10.64 -23.61 17.03
C ARG A 346 -12.17 -23.50 16.96
N GLY A 347 -12.80 -24.09 15.94
CA GLY A 347 -14.23 -23.96 15.69
C GLY A 347 -14.66 -22.57 15.19
N GLU A 348 -13.72 -21.73 14.76
CA GLU A 348 -13.93 -20.33 14.35
C GLU A 348 -14.06 -20.20 12.81
N TRP A 349 -14.40 -21.29 12.11
CA TRP A 349 -14.48 -21.34 10.63
C TRP A 349 -15.45 -20.29 10.06
N GLY A 350 -16.66 -20.19 10.61
CA GLY A 350 -17.66 -19.22 10.15
C GLY A 350 -17.20 -17.77 10.32
N GLU A 351 -16.51 -17.47 11.43
CA GLU A 351 -15.96 -16.14 11.70
C GLU A 351 -14.82 -15.78 10.74
N LEU A 352 -13.96 -16.76 10.41
CA LEU A 352 -12.87 -16.57 9.45
C LEU A 352 -13.39 -16.18 8.07
N TRP A 353 -14.37 -16.92 7.54
CA TRP A 353 -14.88 -16.69 6.18
C TRP A 353 -15.84 -15.50 6.07
N ALA A 354 -16.48 -15.12 7.18
CA ALA A 354 -17.31 -13.92 7.25
C ALA A 354 -16.49 -12.64 7.50
N TYR A 355 -15.19 -12.75 7.83
CA TYR A 355 -14.36 -11.59 8.09
C TYR A 355 -14.09 -10.79 6.82
N VAL A 356 -14.44 -9.50 6.89
CA VAL A 356 -14.10 -8.49 5.89
C VAL A 356 -13.26 -7.42 6.58
N ASP A 357 -12.05 -7.19 6.06
CA ASP A 357 -11.13 -6.19 6.57
C ASP A 357 -11.50 -4.84 5.95
N GLY A 358 -12.33 -4.03 6.61
CA GLY A 358 -12.77 -2.70 6.17
C GLY A 358 -13.97 -2.13 6.92
N ASP A 359 -14.09 -0.80 6.96
CA ASP A 359 -15.28 -0.12 7.47
C ASP A 359 -16.37 -0.15 6.37
N GLU A 360 -17.59 -0.61 6.69
CA GLU A 360 -18.74 -0.71 5.77
C GLU A 360 -19.12 0.64 5.10
N GLU A 361 -18.60 1.77 5.60
CA GLU A 361 -18.86 3.11 5.08
C GLU A 361 -18.10 3.44 3.78
N GLU A 362 -16.92 2.85 3.52
CA GLU A 362 -16.10 3.18 2.34
C GLU A 362 -16.61 2.54 1.04
N GLY A 363 -17.42 1.48 1.12
CA GLY A 363 -17.99 0.80 -0.06
C GLY A 363 -19.08 1.62 -0.76
N LYS A 364 -19.78 2.50 -0.05
CA LYS A 364 -20.91 3.28 -0.60
C LYS A 364 -20.49 4.52 -1.39
N GLU A 365 -19.32 5.10 -1.09
CA GLU A 365 -18.84 6.27 -1.83
C GLU A 365 -18.46 5.92 -3.27
N LYS A 366 -17.89 4.72 -3.51
CA LYS A 366 -17.52 4.27 -4.85
C LYS A 366 -18.73 3.98 -5.77
N GLU A 367 -19.83 3.45 -5.24
CA GLU A 367 -21.04 3.20 -6.05
C GLU A 367 -21.79 4.50 -6.42
N SER A 368 -21.60 5.58 -5.67
CA SER A 368 -22.28 6.86 -5.93
C SER A 368 -21.57 7.78 -6.93
N GLY A 369 -20.33 7.46 -7.32
CA GLY A 369 -19.46 8.31 -8.15
C GLY A 369 -19.48 8.05 -9.66
N GLU A 370 -20.03 6.94 -10.13
CA GLU A 370 -19.99 6.54 -11.56
C GLU A 370 -21.21 7.00 -12.39
N GLY A 371 -22.00 7.94 -11.87
CA GLY A 371 -23.28 8.32 -12.47
C GLY A 371 -23.43 9.79 -12.85
N LYS A 372 -22.44 10.44 -13.46
CA LYS A 372 -22.65 11.68 -14.24
C LYS A 372 -21.39 12.12 -15.00
N GLY A 373 -21.37 11.82 -16.29
CA GLY A 373 -20.42 12.39 -17.23
C GLY A 373 -20.79 11.99 -18.65
N ASP A 374 -21.62 12.81 -19.31
CA ASP A 374 -21.58 13.00 -20.76
C ASP A 374 -22.41 14.23 -21.15
N GLU A 375 -22.01 14.89 -22.24
CA GLU A 375 -22.47 16.17 -22.86
C GLU A 375 -21.83 17.43 -22.25
N GLU A 376 -21.02 18.27 -22.93
CA GLU A 376 -20.78 18.55 -24.36
C GLU A 376 -19.34 19.07 -24.56
N VAL A 377 -18.68 18.66 -25.65
CA VAL A 377 -17.62 19.45 -26.29
C VAL A 377 -18.06 19.70 -27.72
N LYS A 378 -18.26 20.97 -28.09
CA LYS A 378 -18.34 21.39 -29.48
C LYS A 378 -17.43 22.60 -29.73
N GLU A 379 -16.67 22.43 -30.81
CA GLU A 379 -15.64 23.23 -31.44
C GLU A 379 -15.92 24.75 -31.49
N THR A 380 -14.85 25.57 -31.49
CA THR A 380 -14.38 26.21 -32.73
C THR A 380 -13.02 26.90 -32.56
N SER A 381 -12.24 26.75 -33.61
CA SER A 381 -10.96 27.38 -33.91
C SER A 381 -11.11 28.88 -34.19
N GLU A 382 -10.07 29.66 -33.88
CA GLU A 382 -9.41 30.54 -34.85
C GLU A 382 -8.16 31.14 -34.22
N GLY A 383 -7.06 31.15 -34.99
CA GLY A 383 -5.82 31.81 -34.61
C GLY A 383 -5.65 33.08 -35.41
N GLU A 384 -5.10 34.13 -34.79
CA GLU A 384 -4.39 35.17 -35.53
C GLU A 384 -3.29 35.79 -34.66
N LYS A 385 -2.09 35.90 -35.24
CA LYS A 385 -0.92 36.58 -34.69
C LYS A 385 -0.95 38.06 -35.11
N ALA A 386 -0.61 38.96 -34.19
CA ALA A 386 0.47 39.97 -34.30
C ALA A 386 0.20 41.14 -33.34
N GLY A 387 1.20 41.51 -32.53
CA GLY A 387 1.18 42.74 -31.70
C GLY A 387 1.54 44.00 -32.52
N PRO A 388 2.04 45.11 -31.92
CA PRO A 388 2.39 45.32 -30.52
C PRO A 388 2.02 46.73 -29.95
N ALA A 389 2.50 46.99 -28.73
CA ALA A 389 2.87 48.30 -28.16
C ALA A 389 1.77 49.20 -27.55
N GLY A 390 2.10 49.75 -26.37
CA GLY A 390 1.37 50.84 -25.72
C GLY A 390 1.50 50.81 -24.21
N GLU A 391 2.31 51.73 -23.67
CA GLU A 391 2.61 51.96 -22.26
C GLU A 391 1.40 52.50 -21.46
N GLU A 392 1.65 52.64 -20.15
CA GLU A 392 0.99 53.53 -19.16
C GLU A 392 -0.09 52.92 -18.22
N GLN A 393 0.34 52.77 -16.96
CA GLN A 393 -0.47 52.90 -15.74
C GLN A 393 -0.89 54.39 -15.55
N PRO A 394 -1.62 54.83 -14.48
CA PRO A 394 -2.38 54.14 -13.41
C PRO A 394 -3.78 54.79 -13.14
N ALA A 395 -4.45 54.33 -12.05
CA ALA A 395 -5.24 55.15 -11.10
C ALA A 395 -6.60 55.73 -11.59
N VAL A 396 -7.63 56.06 -10.80
CA VAL A 396 -8.04 56.02 -9.38
C VAL A 396 -9.50 56.55 -9.35
N GLU A 397 -10.28 56.13 -8.35
CA GLU A 397 -11.43 56.80 -7.69
C GLU A 397 -12.81 57.05 -8.34
N ASP A 398 -13.77 56.91 -7.40
CA ASP A 398 -15.02 57.64 -7.15
C ASP A 398 -16.21 57.47 -8.11
N GLN A 399 -17.31 56.87 -7.65
CA GLN A 399 -18.32 57.36 -6.68
C GLN A 399 -19.20 58.52 -7.21
N VAL A 400 -20.48 58.36 -6.90
CA VAL A 400 -21.56 59.35 -6.71
C VAL A 400 -22.52 59.63 -7.88
N ASP A 401 -23.78 59.21 -7.62
CA ASP A 401 -25.09 59.77 -7.94
C ASP A 401 -25.41 60.36 -9.33
N SER A 402 -26.54 59.94 -9.91
CA SER A 402 -27.84 60.62 -9.69
C SER A 402 -28.90 60.27 -10.76
N ALA A 403 -30.08 59.93 -10.25
CA ALA A 403 -31.43 60.39 -10.61
C ALA A 403 -31.99 60.38 -12.05
N MET A 404 -33.26 59.91 -12.09
CA MET A 404 -34.38 60.27 -13.00
C MET A 404 -34.31 59.75 -14.44
N ASP A 405 -35.37 59.35 -15.13
CA ASP A 405 -36.82 59.22 -14.90
C ASP A 405 -37.35 58.37 -16.09
N GLY A 406 -38.51 57.71 -15.98
CA GLY A 406 -39.24 57.25 -17.19
C GLY A 406 -40.11 55.99 -17.13
N VAL A 407 -41.23 56.07 -16.40
CA VAL A 407 -42.62 55.68 -16.81
C VAL A 407 -42.84 54.49 -17.78
N SER A 408 -43.54 53.43 -17.32
CA SER A 408 -44.95 53.11 -17.70
C SER A 408 -45.39 51.72 -17.22
N GLU A 409 -46.48 51.74 -16.43
CA GLU A 409 -47.68 50.86 -16.41
C GLU A 409 -47.54 49.34 -16.67
N ASN A 410 -47.98 48.51 -15.71
CA ASN A 410 -49.29 47.85 -15.83
C ASN A 410 -49.82 47.29 -14.49
N ASP A 411 -51.14 47.37 -14.35
CA ASP A 411 -51.99 47.14 -13.18
C ASP A 411 -52.25 45.67 -12.81
N GLY A 412 -52.74 45.48 -11.56
CA GLY A 412 -53.51 44.32 -11.09
C GLY A 412 -53.10 43.86 -9.68
N GLN A 413 -53.58 44.48 -8.60
CA GLN A 413 -54.76 44.05 -7.79
C GLN A 413 -54.78 42.53 -7.52
N ASP A 414 -54.76 42.02 -6.29
CA ASP A 414 -55.58 42.39 -5.13
C ASP A 414 -55.00 41.93 -3.77
N VAL A 415 -55.10 42.86 -2.80
CA VAL A 415 -55.72 42.74 -1.46
C VAL A 415 -55.16 41.76 -0.41
N ALA A 416 -54.57 42.38 0.62
CA ALA A 416 -54.28 41.90 1.99
C ALA A 416 -55.58 41.90 2.87
N PRO A 417 -55.57 41.90 4.22
CA PRO A 417 -54.52 41.61 5.21
C PRO A 417 -54.99 40.70 6.38
N ALA A 418 -54.06 40.47 7.32
CA ALA A 418 -54.17 40.38 8.79
C ALA A 418 -55.53 40.07 9.46
N ASP A 419 -55.54 39.27 10.51
CA ASP A 419 -55.30 39.78 11.88
C ASP A 419 -55.57 38.72 12.98
N ASP A 420 -54.71 38.77 14.00
CA ASP A 420 -54.90 38.59 15.45
C ASP A 420 -55.73 37.48 16.16
N GLY A 421 -55.14 37.05 17.28
CA GLY A 421 -55.80 36.61 18.53
C GLY A 421 -56.10 35.12 18.62
N GLU A 422 -55.96 34.38 19.73
CA GLU A 422 -55.70 34.62 21.16
C GLU A 422 -55.17 33.28 21.74
N ARG A 423 -54.12 33.30 22.57
CA ARG A 423 -54.11 32.96 24.02
C ARG A 423 -54.85 31.71 24.51
N GLU A 424 -54.09 30.93 25.30
CA GLU A 424 -54.39 30.29 26.59
C GLU A 424 -55.70 29.47 26.67
N ASP A 425 -55.71 28.20 27.09
CA ASP A 425 -55.50 27.83 28.48
C ASP A 425 -55.68 26.31 28.65
N ASP A 426 -55.07 25.81 29.73
CA ASP A 426 -55.53 24.75 30.63
C ASP A 426 -55.73 23.26 30.23
N ARG A 427 -55.01 22.44 31.04
CA ARG A 427 -55.39 21.12 31.63
C ARG A 427 -55.43 19.93 30.66
N ALA A 428 -55.04 18.71 31.03
CA ALA A 428 -54.81 18.03 32.31
C ALA A 428 -53.76 16.93 32.13
#